data_AF-A0A0T5ZQY2-F1
#
_entry.id   AF-A0A0T5ZQY2-F1
#
_cell.length_a   1.000
_cell.length_b   1.000
_cell.length_c   1.000
_cell.angle_alpha   90.00
_cell.angle_beta   90.00
_cell.angle_gamma   90.00
#
_symmetry.space_group_name_H-M   'P 1'
#
loop_
_entity.id
_entity.type
_entity.pdbx_description
1 polymer ?
#
loop_
_entity_poly.entity_id
_entity_poly.type
_entity_poly.pdbx_seq_one_letter_code
_entity_poly.pdbx_strand_id
1 'polypeptide(L)'
;MRKKIVLLGCLVLVNVLFLSAAQGQDNGNGDFPTFIPNNMMTTPYGPAFADIVLVPSNFLPCKGGPFALCYYSGPEPETCVITEDGKFARCKCFEFAYGKYFVDINAILDTEIYLETIAECGLEGSMCQETNQAPVCESINSGEFIPGADSVSTFSFECIPEEGIGLTNCPQDLYAGCMTAPCIKTDEEGIVDCLCPTFAGPYQIGLNNQTCDIGPELVWSAAFNPNAGGKTFPTPPGCIPDAPVDAGGCPLLPEDIPLPPNNIDCEEVCQEYESCQNSKGVELGFTCDATLCTSTCNDRGLVGEACSGLESCDVSEIIKLEEEVGCSCCASQICGCEPNGKTEEAVFELNEKQRERGITPQCDINGTLCGKKSPSGGSCSLAPVGAPTSVPLYFLIPLFISIKRIWRIKKS
;
A
#
# COMPACT_ATOMS: atom_id res chain seq x y z
N MET A 1 -13.40 -77.40 20.66
CA MET A 1 -13.71 -75.97 20.56
C MET A 1 -12.46 -75.28 20.00
N ARG A 2 -12.47 -74.88 18.71
CA ARG A 2 -12.60 -73.47 18.26
C ARG A 2 -11.55 -72.56 18.95
N LYS A 3 -10.59 -71.90 18.30
CA LYS A 3 -10.31 -71.55 16.90
C LYS A 3 -8.79 -71.25 16.78
N LYS A 4 -8.21 -71.54 15.61
CA LYS A 4 -6.98 -70.90 15.13
C LYS A 4 -7.23 -69.40 14.97
N ILE A 5 -6.34 -68.55 15.46
CA ILE A 5 -6.24 -67.16 15.01
C ILE A 5 -4.81 -66.96 14.52
N VAL A 6 -4.74 -66.65 13.23
CA VAL A 6 -3.58 -66.33 12.44
C VAL A 6 -3.15 -64.91 12.80
N LEU A 7 -1.86 -64.74 13.10
CA LEU A 7 -1.20 -63.43 13.13
C LEU A 7 -1.26 -62.86 11.70
N LEU A 8 -2.11 -61.86 11.47
CA LEU A 8 -2.13 -61.09 10.25
C LEU A 8 -1.72 -59.66 10.62
N GLY A 9 -0.65 -59.18 9.99
CA GLY A 9 -0.11 -57.86 10.22
C GLY A 9 -1.02 -56.75 9.73
N CYS A 10 -0.97 -55.62 10.42
CA CYS A 10 -1.27 -54.30 9.88
C CYS A 10 -0.22 -53.34 10.45
N LEU A 11 0.88 -53.21 9.72
CA LEU A 11 1.82 -52.11 9.85
C LEU A 11 1.13 -50.90 9.20
N VAL A 12 0.48 -50.05 9.98
CA VAL A 12 -0.08 -48.79 9.47
C VAL A 12 1.10 -47.82 9.33
N LEU A 13 1.71 -47.83 8.15
CA LEU A 13 2.53 -46.74 7.66
C LEU A 13 1.61 -45.53 7.46
N VAL A 14 1.65 -44.58 8.40
CA VAL A 14 1.12 -43.23 8.16
C VAL A 14 2.10 -42.56 7.21
N ASN A 15 1.79 -42.60 5.92
CA ASN A 15 2.41 -41.75 4.92
C ASN A 15 1.96 -40.31 5.21
N VAL A 16 2.83 -39.52 5.82
CA VAL A 16 2.72 -38.07 5.80
C VAL A 16 3.16 -37.62 4.40
N LEU A 17 2.19 -37.49 3.50
CA LEU A 17 2.38 -36.84 2.21
C LEU A 17 2.41 -35.32 2.48
N PHE A 18 3.61 -34.79 2.70
CA PHE A 18 3.87 -33.37 2.45
C PHE A 18 3.79 -33.15 0.94
N LEU A 19 2.82 -32.35 0.51
CA LEU A 19 2.78 -31.79 -0.84
C LEU A 19 3.88 -30.73 -0.94
N SER A 20 5.02 -31.16 -1.46
CA SER A 20 6.03 -30.28 -2.02
C SER A 20 5.56 -29.82 -3.41
N ALA A 21 5.14 -28.57 -3.52
CA ALA A 21 5.18 -27.79 -4.74
C ALA A 21 5.88 -26.48 -4.31
N ALA A 22 7.04 -26.08 -4.83
CA ALA A 22 7.53 -26.16 -6.20
C ALA A 22 8.96 -26.71 -6.30
N GLN A 23 9.22 -27.53 -7.31
CA GLN A 23 10.57 -27.77 -7.81
C GLN A 23 10.79 -26.87 -9.03
N GLY A 24 11.46 -25.74 -8.81
CA GLY A 24 12.22 -25.05 -9.85
C GLY A 24 13.66 -25.53 -9.79
N GLN A 25 14.12 -26.24 -10.82
CA GLN A 25 15.54 -26.43 -11.09
C GLN A 25 16.08 -25.14 -11.72
N ASP A 26 17.01 -24.43 -11.07
CA ASP A 26 18.31 -24.14 -11.68
C ASP A 26 19.36 -23.70 -10.65
N ASN A 27 20.61 -23.85 -11.07
CA ASN A 27 21.86 -23.83 -10.33
C ASN A 27 22.30 -22.41 -9.89
N GLY A 28 22.49 -22.21 -8.60
CA GLY A 28 23.17 -21.03 -8.06
C GLY A 28 23.10 -21.00 -6.54
N ASN A 29 24.25 -20.91 -5.89
CA ASN A 29 24.38 -20.90 -4.43
C ASN A 29 23.75 -19.62 -3.86
N GLY A 30 22.52 -19.71 -3.36
CA GLY A 30 21.81 -18.67 -2.61
C GLY A 30 20.80 -19.36 -1.71
N ASP A 31 20.99 -19.24 -0.40
CA ASP A 31 20.06 -19.72 0.62
C ASP A 31 18.83 -18.81 0.54
N PHE A 32 17.72 -19.29 -0.03
CA PHE A 32 16.48 -18.52 0.01
C PHE A 32 15.98 -18.51 1.45
N PRO A 33 15.58 -17.35 2.00
CA PRO A 33 15.05 -17.29 3.37
C PRO A 33 13.88 -18.25 3.48
N THR A 34 13.97 -19.17 4.44
CA THR A 34 12.93 -20.17 4.69
C THR A 34 12.00 -19.63 5.75
N PHE A 35 10.73 -19.42 5.43
CA PHE A 35 9.75 -19.01 6.43
C PHE A 35 9.54 -20.10 7.49
N ILE A 36 9.76 -19.75 8.76
CA ILE A 36 9.55 -20.65 9.91
C ILE A 36 8.47 -20.05 10.81
N PRO A 37 7.26 -20.63 10.87
CA PRO A 37 6.17 -20.08 11.67
C PRO A 37 6.53 -19.94 13.16
N ASN A 38 6.40 -18.72 13.67
CA ASN A 38 6.64 -18.36 15.07
C ASN A 38 5.51 -18.85 15.96
N ASN A 39 5.71 -20.04 16.53
CA ASN A 39 4.79 -20.66 17.49
C ASN A 39 5.22 -20.42 18.95
N MET A 40 6.20 -19.53 19.19
CA MET A 40 6.64 -19.21 20.56
C MET A 40 5.57 -18.40 21.27
N MET A 41 5.49 -18.57 22.59
CA MET A 41 4.72 -17.67 23.46
C MET A 41 5.49 -16.34 23.55
N THR A 42 5.23 -15.44 22.59
CA THR A 42 5.84 -14.10 22.54
C THR A 42 5.40 -13.25 23.73
N THR A 43 4.24 -13.56 24.31
CA THR A 43 3.76 -12.98 25.56
C THR A 43 3.20 -14.06 26.51
N PRO A 44 2.90 -13.72 27.79
CA PRO A 44 2.18 -14.64 28.69
C PRO A 44 0.75 -14.99 28.25
N TYR A 45 0.20 -14.30 27.25
CA TYR A 45 -1.22 -14.40 26.87
C TYR A 45 -1.43 -15.17 25.56
N GLY A 46 -0.39 -15.34 24.75
CA GLY A 46 -0.49 -16.07 23.50
C GLY A 46 0.79 -16.07 22.66
N PRO A 47 0.78 -16.85 21.58
CA PRO A 47 1.84 -16.84 20.56
C PRO A 47 1.72 -15.63 19.63
N ALA A 48 2.60 -15.55 18.62
CA ALA A 48 2.65 -14.42 17.69
C ALA A 48 1.31 -14.12 17.01
N PHE A 49 0.63 -15.14 16.51
CA PHE A 49 -0.69 -15.01 15.86
C PHE A 49 -1.86 -14.71 16.82
N ALA A 50 -1.60 -14.42 18.09
CA ALA A 50 -2.61 -13.89 19.00
C ALA A 50 -2.65 -12.36 19.01
N ASP A 51 -1.75 -11.67 18.28
CA ASP A 51 -1.72 -10.20 18.16
C ASP A 51 -1.84 -9.50 19.52
N ILE A 52 -0.87 -9.78 20.41
CA ILE A 52 -0.92 -9.31 21.80
C ILE A 52 -0.16 -8.00 21.97
N VAL A 53 -0.90 -6.93 22.23
CA VAL A 53 -0.32 -5.62 22.56
C VAL A 53 -0.27 -5.42 24.06
N LEU A 54 0.92 -5.26 24.63
CA LEU A 54 1.12 -5.03 26.07
C LEU A 54 1.33 -3.54 26.38
N VAL A 55 2.14 -2.87 25.56
CA VAL A 55 2.54 -1.47 25.73
C VAL A 55 2.71 -0.79 24.36
N PRO A 56 2.60 0.56 24.28
CA PRO A 56 2.73 1.26 23.00
C PRO A 56 4.04 1.00 22.26
N SER A 57 5.16 0.80 22.98
CA SER A 57 6.47 0.53 22.36
C SER A 57 6.54 -0.81 21.61
N ASN A 58 5.54 -1.69 21.77
CA ASN A 58 5.46 -2.92 20.99
C ASN A 58 5.30 -2.64 19.50
N PHE A 59 4.70 -1.50 19.14
CA PHE A 59 4.60 -1.07 17.75
C PHE A 59 5.92 -0.46 17.28
N LEU A 60 6.59 -1.18 16.39
CA LEU A 60 7.82 -0.79 15.72
C LEU A 60 7.46 0.06 14.50
N PRO A 61 7.91 1.32 14.40
CA PRO A 61 7.61 2.16 13.26
C PRO A 61 8.45 1.76 12.05
N CYS A 62 7.77 1.52 10.93
CA CYS A 62 8.36 1.24 9.64
C CYS A 62 7.81 2.21 8.58
N LYS A 63 8.51 2.34 7.47
CA LYS A 63 8.08 3.07 6.29
C LYS A 63 8.61 2.38 5.03
N GLY A 64 7.74 2.17 4.06
CA GLY A 64 8.04 1.41 2.85
C GLY A 64 6.79 0.72 2.32
N GLY A 65 6.97 -0.35 1.55
CA GLY A 65 5.87 -1.13 1.02
C GLY A 65 6.31 -2.12 -0.06
N PRO A 66 5.37 -2.88 -0.65
CA PRO A 66 3.93 -2.83 -0.36
C PRO A 66 3.55 -3.51 0.98
N PHE A 67 2.48 -3.02 1.61
CA PHE A 67 1.90 -3.61 2.83
C PHE A 67 0.38 -3.67 2.75
N ALA A 68 -0.24 -4.45 3.63
CA ALA A 68 -1.68 -4.62 3.71
C ALA A 68 -2.24 -4.17 5.06
N LEU A 69 -3.49 -3.71 5.13
CA LEU A 69 -4.15 -3.29 6.36
C LEU A 69 -5.38 -4.16 6.61
N CYS A 70 -5.18 -5.29 7.29
CA CYS A 70 -6.28 -6.19 7.68
C CYS A 70 -7.02 -5.73 8.93
N TYR A 71 -6.67 -4.58 9.49
CA TYR A 71 -7.26 -4.05 10.72
C TYR A 71 -8.79 -3.93 10.66
N TYR A 72 -9.32 -3.66 9.46
CA TYR A 72 -10.74 -3.46 9.20
C TYR A 72 -11.47 -4.72 8.77
N SER A 73 -10.76 -5.84 8.62
CA SER A 73 -11.36 -7.07 8.10
C SER A 73 -12.26 -7.76 9.12
N GLY A 74 -13.43 -8.22 8.67
CA GLY A 74 -14.35 -9.01 9.47
C GLY A 74 -15.69 -9.21 8.76
N PRO A 75 -16.69 -8.33 8.99
CA PRO A 75 -17.90 -8.28 8.18
C PRO A 75 -17.63 -7.70 6.79
N GLU A 76 -18.65 -7.71 5.92
CA GLU A 76 -18.61 -6.99 4.63
C GLU A 76 -18.35 -5.49 4.84
N PRO A 77 -17.61 -4.83 3.92
CA PRO A 77 -17.10 -5.37 2.64
C PRO A 77 -15.78 -6.16 2.74
N GLU A 78 -14.92 -5.85 3.70
CA GLU A 78 -13.62 -6.48 3.91
C GLU A 78 -13.77 -7.78 4.70
N THR A 79 -14.44 -8.76 4.12
CA THR A 79 -14.76 -10.01 4.83
C THR A 79 -13.52 -10.75 5.31
N CYS A 80 -13.60 -11.37 6.49
CA CYS A 80 -12.62 -12.36 6.92
C CYS A 80 -13.25 -13.72 7.22
N VAL A 81 -13.03 -14.66 6.29
CA VAL A 81 -13.74 -15.94 6.22
C VAL A 81 -12.86 -17.06 6.76
N ILE A 82 -13.37 -17.82 7.73
CA ILE A 82 -12.66 -18.97 8.30
C ILE A 82 -12.47 -20.06 7.23
N THR A 83 -11.28 -20.64 7.15
CA THR A 83 -10.98 -21.78 6.27
C THR A 83 -11.60 -23.08 6.80
N GLU A 84 -11.79 -24.08 5.95
CA GLU A 84 -12.47 -25.35 6.33
C GLU A 84 -11.85 -26.06 7.54
N ASP A 85 -10.52 -25.91 7.77
CA ASP A 85 -9.83 -26.54 8.90
C ASP A 85 -9.84 -25.69 10.18
N GLY A 86 -10.37 -24.46 10.11
CA GLY A 86 -10.51 -23.54 11.22
C GLY A 86 -9.20 -23.02 11.79
N LYS A 87 -8.07 -23.18 11.08
CA LYS A 87 -6.75 -22.72 11.54
C LYS A 87 -6.36 -21.36 11.01
N PHE A 88 -6.94 -20.99 9.87
CA PHE A 88 -6.70 -19.72 9.21
C PHE A 88 -8.03 -19.09 8.83
N ALA A 89 -8.00 -17.79 8.59
CA ALA A 89 -9.05 -17.05 7.94
C ALA A 89 -8.47 -16.30 6.74
N ARG A 90 -9.23 -16.23 5.65
CA ARG A 90 -8.94 -15.43 4.47
C ARG A 90 -9.59 -14.07 4.63
N CYS A 91 -8.76 -13.07 4.92
CA CYS A 91 -9.20 -11.70 5.14
C CYS A 91 -8.95 -10.87 3.89
N LYS A 92 -9.98 -10.18 3.39
CA LYS A 92 -9.81 -9.08 2.45
C LYS A 92 -9.24 -7.87 3.19
N CYS A 93 -8.17 -7.29 2.67
CA CYS A 93 -7.47 -6.19 3.33
C CYS A 93 -7.10 -5.11 2.31
N PHE A 94 -7.03 -3.87 2.75
CA PHE A 94 -6.57 -2.76 1.91
C PHE A 94 -5.08 -2.92 1.59
N GLU A 95 -4.70 -2.74 0.34
CA GLU A 95 -3.30 -2.74 -0.12
C GLU A 95 -2.77 -1.32 -0.21
N PHE A 96 -1.54 -1.14 0.25
CA PHE A 96 -0.78 0.11 0.15
C PHE A 96 0.53 -0.15 -0.56
N ALA A 97 0.80 0.62 -1.61
CA ALA A 97 2.04 0.52 -2.37
C ALA A 97 3.25 0.99 -1.54
N TYR A 98 3.07 2.06 -0.76
CA TYR A 98 4.11 2.69 0.06
C TYR A 98 3.47 3.56 1.14
N GLY A 99 4.08 3.64 2.32
CA GLY A 99 3.57 4.48 3.42
C GLY A 99 4.20 4.16 4.77
N LYS A 100 3.76 4.88 5.81
CA LYS A 100 4.15 4.60 7.20
C LYS A 100 3.26 3.50 7.77
N TYR A 101 3.88 2.49 8.36
CA TYR A 101 3.17 1.39 8.99
C TYR A 101 3.87 0.96 10.29
N PHE A 102 3.21 0.11 11.05
CA PHE A 102 3.65 -0.34 12.35
C PHE A 102 3.52 -1.85 12.46
N VAL A 103 4.54 -2.48 13.01
CA VAL A 103 4.57 -3.91 13.29
C VAL A 103 4.56 -4.10 14.80
N ASP A 104 3.60 -4.88 15.32
CA ASP A 104 3.68 -5.33 16.71
C ASP A 104 4.77 -6.39 16.84
N ILE A 105 5.82 -6.09 17.62
CA ILE A 105 6.95 -6.98 17.86
C ILE A 105 6.52 -8.35 18.41
N ASN A 106 5.41 -8.41 19.15
CA ASN A 106 4.90 -9.66 19.70
C ASN A 106 4.20 -10.52 18.65
N ALA A 107 3.88 -9.97 17.48
CA ALA A 107 3.06 -10.59 16.45
C ALA A 107 3.82 -10.82 15.13
N ILE A 108 5.16 -10.90 15.20
CA ILE A 108 6.00 -11.28 14.07
C ILE A 108 5.90 -12.79 13.86
N LEU A 109 5.30 -13.19 12.73
CA LEU A 109 5.00 -14.59 12.40
C LEU A 109 6.20 -15.39 11.90
N ASP A 110 7.28 -14.75 11.45
CA ASP A 110 8.52 -15.45 11.14
C ASP A 110 9.42 -15.56 12.37
N THR A 111 9.88 -16.77 12.66
CA THR A 111 10.67 -17.08 13.86
C THR A 111 12.04 -16.41 13.84
N GLU A 112 12.73 -16.42 12.72
CA GLU A 112 14.10 -15.89 12.63
C GLU A 112 14.07 -14.36 12.74
N ILE A 113 13.16 -13.73 12.00
CA ILE A 113 12.98 -12.28 12.02
C ILE A 113 12.50 -11.81 13.40
N TYR A 114 11.62 -12.56 14.06
CA TYR A 114 11.22 -12.27 15.45
C TYR A 114 12.44 -12.28 16.39
N LEU A 115 13.26 -13.34 16.34
CA LEU A 115 14.43 -13.49 17.21
C LEU A 115 15.47 -12.40 16.97
N GLU A 116 15.71 -12.04 15.72
CA GLU A 116 16.59 -10.92 15.34
C GLU A 116 16.05 -9.59 15.86
N THR A 117 14.76 -9.33 15.62
CA THR A 117 14.11 -8.09 16.05
C THR A 117 14.14 -7.91 17.57
N ILE A 118 13.85 -8.95 18.37
CA ILE A 118 13.92 -8.82 19.84
C ILE A 118 15.36 -8.72 20.36
N ALA A 119 16.34 -9.24 19.62
CA ALA A 119 17.75 -9.13 20.00
C ALA A 119 18.26 -7.68 19.85
N GLU A 120 17.78 -6.97 18.83
CA GLU A 120 18.15 -5.57 18.57
C GLU A 120 17.25 -4.57 19.30
N CYS A 121 15.93 -4.76 19.25
CA CYS A 121 14.93 -3.81 19.75
C CYS A 121 14.53 -4.05 21.21
N GLY A 122 14.97 -5.18 21.78
CA GLY A 122 14.53 -5.68 23.07
C GLY A 122 13.14 -6.31 23.00
N LEU A 123 12.75 -7.06 24.04
CA LEU A 123 11.47 -7.79 24.07
C LEU A 123 10.23 -6.90 23.93
N GLU A 124 10.33 -5.63 24.32
CA GLU A 124 9.20 -4.69 24.27
C GLU A 124 9.27 -3.72 23.08
N GLY A 125 10.32 -3.78 22.24
CA GLY A 125 10.54 -2.89 21.10
C GLY A 125 11.11 -1.51 21.42
N SER A 126 11.29 -1.17 22.70
CA SER A 126 11.65 0.19 23.16
C SER A 126 13.00 0.72 22.67
N MET A 127 13.89 -0.14 22.15
CA MET A 127 15.17 0.29 21.56
C MET A 127 15.08 0.59 20.06
N CYS A 128 13.96 0.28 19.41
CA CYS A 128 13.71 0.56 17.99
C CYS A 128 12.45 1.40 17.81
N GLN A 129 12.52 2.67 18.19
CA GLN A 129 11.40 3.61 18.08
C GLN A 129 11.61 4.64 16.97
N GLU A 130 12.78 4.62 16.32
CA GLU A 130 13.01 5.36 15.08
C GLU A 130 12.51 4.55 13.88
N THR A 131 11.98 5.25 12.87
CA THR A 131 11.43 4.62 11.66
C THR A 131 12.48 3.74 10.98
N ASN A 132 12.08 2.52 10.60
CA ASN A 132 12.93 1.53 9.90
C ASN A 132 14.16 1.05 10.69
N GLN A 133 14.24 1.33 11.99
CA GLN A 133 15.34 0.84 12.82
C GLN A 133 15.24 -0.67 13.10
N ALA A 134 14.02 -1.22 13.13
CA ALA A 134 13.83 -2.63 13.47
C ALA A 134 14.12 -3.56 12.28
N PRO A 135 14.81 -4.70 12.48
CA PRO A 135 15.08 -5.69 11.43
C PRO A 135 13.85 -6.17 10.65
N VAL A 136 12.70 -6.30 11.33
CA VAL A 136 11.44 -6.66 10.67
C VAL A 136 11.01 -5.66 9.59
N CYS A 137 11.33 -4.37 9.74
CA CYS A 137 11.00 -3.37 8.73
C CYS A 137 11.78 -3.62 7.43
N GLU A 138 13.08 -3.90 7.52
CA GLU A 138 13.92 -4.21 6.35
C GLU A 138 13.39 -5.46 5.62
N SER A 139 13.07 -6.53 6.36
CA SER A 139 12.58 -7.76 5.76
C SER A 139 11.22 -7.62 5.06
N ILE A 140 10.31 -6.82 5.60
CA ILE A 140 9.04 -6.51 4.95
C ILE A 140 9.29 -5.67 3.69
N ASN A 141 10.10 -4.60 3.80
CA ASN A 141 10.36 -3.67 2.70
C ASN A 141 11.15 -4.29 1.55
N SER A 142 11.99 -5.31 1.81
CA SER A 142 12.71 -6.03 0.76
C SER A 142 11.82 -7.04 0.02
N GLY A 143 10.61 -7.32 0.52
CA GLY A 143 9.74 -8.38 0.01
C GLY A 143 10.21 -9.79 0.38
N GLU A 144 11.15 -9.93 1.32
CA GLU A 144 11.73 -11.22 1.70
C GLU A 144 11.10 -11.84 2.96
N PHE A 145 10.18 -11.13 3.63
CA PHE A 145 9.56 -11.57 4.88
C PHE A 145 8.90 -12.95 4.81
N ILE A 146 8.04 -13.19 3.81
CA ILE A 146 7.43 -14.51 3.54
C ILE A 146 7.55 -14.83 2.05
N PRO A 147 8.24 -15.93 1.67
CA PRO A 147 8.38 -16.32 0.27
C PRO A 147 7.02 -16.53 -0.43
N GLY A 148 6.83 -15.81 -1.53
CA GLY A 148 5.62 -15.93 -2.37
C GLY A 148 4.44 -15.08 -1.92
N ALA A 149 4.58 -14.25 -0.88
CA ALA A 149 3.63 -13.19 -0.57
C ALA A 149 3.90 -11.97 -1.47
N ASP A 150 2.84 -11.29 -1.91
CA ASP A 150 2.94 -10.01 -2.64
C ASP A 150 3.09 -8.82 -1.68
N SER A 151 2.55 -8.95 -0.47
CA SER A 151 2.65 -7.97 0.61
C SER A 151 2.41 -8.65 1.97
N VAL A 152 2.59 -7.89 3.05
CA VAL A 152 2.43 -8.36 4.43
C VAL A 152 1.45 -7.46 5.17
N SER A 153 0.55 -8.06 5.94
CA SER A 153 -0.41 -7.33 6.77
C SER A 153 0.27 -6.63 7.95
N THR A 154 0.01 -5.34 8.12
CA THR A 154 0.58 -4.47 9.15
C THR A 154 -0.51 -3.54 9.70
N PHE A 155 -0.15 -2.62 10.60
CA PHE A 155 -1.05 -1.56 11.07
C PHE A 155 -0.64 -0.21 10.49
N SER A 156 -1.61 0.61 10.06
CA SER A 156 -1.39 1.98 9.62
C SER A 156 -2.53 2.87 10.12
N PHE A 157 -2.22 4.16 10.32
CA PHE A 157 -3.21 5.17 10.68
C PHE A 157 -4.01 5.68 9.45
N GLU A 158 -3.62 5.27 8.24
CA GLU A 158 -4.04 5.89 6.98
C GLU A 158 -5.56 5.83 6.72
N CYS A 159 -6.25 4.78 7.18
CA CYS A 159 -7.71 4.64 7.00
C CYS A 159 -8.55 5.02 8.24
N ILE A 160 -7.92 5.35 9.36
CA ILE A 160 -8.62 5.77 10.60
C ILE A 160 -9.67 6.85 10.40
N PRO A 161 -9.43 7.88 9.59
CA PRO A 161 -10.47 8.87 9.41
C PRO A 161 -11.78 8.43 8.78
N GLU A 162 -11.72 7.48 7.86
CA GLU A 162 -12.89 7.01 7.14
C GLU A 162 -13.51 5.83 7.86
N GLU A 163 -12.66 4.86 8.21
CA GLU A 163 -13.06 3.59 8.81
C GLU A 163 -13.14 3.67 10.34
N GLY A 164 -12.51 4.67 10.94
CA GLY A 164 -12.46 4.88 12.37
C GLY A 164 -11.30 4.17 13.06
N ILE A 165 -11.15 4.49 14.34
CA ILE A 165 -10.38 3.72 15.31
C ILE A 165 -11.18 3.63 16.60
N GLY A 166 -11.11 2.49 17.27
CA GLY A 166 -11.91 2.26 18.45
C GLY A 166 -11.52 1.01 19.22
N LEU A 167 -12.39 0.68 20.16
CA LEU A 167 -12.22 -0.49 21.00
C LEU A 167 -13.59 -1.06 21.37
N THR A 168 -13.86 -2.27 20.89
CA THR A 168 -14.97 -3.09 21.35
C THR A 168 -14.41 -4.34 22.02
N ASN A 169 -14.67 -4.51 23.32
CA ASN A 169 -14.24 -5.71 24.04
C ASN A 169 -15.17 -6.87 23.69
N CYS A 170 -14.57 -7.97 23.25
CA CYS A 170 -15.29 -9.20 22.97
C CYS A 170 -14.94 -10.29 23.99
N PRO A 171 -15.90 -11.20 24.29
CA PRO A 171 -15.62 -12.36 25.11
C PRO A 171 -14.59 -13.26 24.42
N GLN A 172 -14.15 -14.29 25.13
CA GLN A 172 -13.28 -15.30 24.52
C GLN A 172 -13.99 -16.03 23.39
N ASP A 173 -13.48 -15.88 22.17
CA ASP A 173 -13.97 -16.53 20.95
C ASP A 173 -12.83 -16.65 19.92
N LEU A 174 -13.13 -17.17 18.73
CA LEU A 174 -12.20 -17.22 17.61
C LEU A 174 -12.07 -15.86 16.92
N TYR A 175 -10.84 -15.42 16.67
CA TYR A 175 -10.52 -14.26 15.83
C TYR A 175 -9.28 -14.54 14.96
N ALA A 176 -9.03 -13.68 13.97
CA ALA A 176 -7.85 -13.75 13.13
C ALA A 176 -6.77 -12.78 13.65
N GLY A 177 -5.56 -13.30 13.95
CA GLY A 177 -4.38 -12.48 14.23
C GLY A 177 -3.66 -12.23 12.92
N CYS A 178 -3.90 -11.08 12.31
CA CYS A 178 -3.44 -10.78 10.97
C CYS A 178 -2.10 -10.05 10.92
N MET A 179 -1.55 -9.60 12.04
CA MET A 179 -0.27 -8.90 12.02
C MET A 179 0.83 -9.80 11.45
N THR A 180 1.54 -9.27 10.47
CA THR A 180 2.55 -9.96 9.65
C THR A 180 2.08 -11.18 8.84
N ALA A 181 0.76 -11.34 8.64
CA ALA A 181 0.22 -12.38 7.77
C ALA A 181 0.58 -12.15 6.28
N PRO A 182 0.83 -13.22 5.51
CA PRO A 182 1.12 -13.10 4.08
C PRO A 182 -0.15 -12.78 3.28
N CYS A 183 0.00 -11.90 2.30
CA CYS A 183 -1.07 -11.43 1.44
C CYS A 183 -0.74 -11.67 -0.03
N ILE A 184 -1.77 -11.96 -0.82
CA ILE A 184 -1.67 -12.09 -2.28
C ILE A 184 -2.61 -11.09 -2.95
N LYS A 185 -2.17 -10.55 -4.09
CA LYS A 185 -2.98 -9.65 -4.90
C LYS A 185 -4.22 -10.34 -5.42
N THR A 186 -5.32 -9.61 -5.42
CA THR A 186 -6.57 -10.05 -6.05
C THR A 186 -6.80 -9.31 -7.37
N ASP A 187 -7.87 -9.67 -8.07
CA ASP A 187 -8.32 -8.90 -9.25
C ASP A 187 -9.04 -7.59 -8.86
N GLU A 188 -9.33 -7.39 -7.57
CA GLU A 188 -9.98 -6.20 -7.03
C GLU A 188 -8.91 -5.15 -6.69
N GLU A 189 -9.02 -3.98 -7.32
CA GLU A 189 -8.02 -2.91 -7.23
C GLU A 189 -7.91 -2.39 -5.78
N GLY A 190 -6.71 -2.39 -5.21
CA GLY A 190 -6.48 -1.94 -3.83
C GLY A 190 -6.88 -2.96 -2.75
N ILE A 191 -7.25 -4.18 -3.12
CA ILE A 191 -7.62 -5.25 -2.19
C ILE A 191 -6.71 -6.47 -2.38
N VAL A 192 -6.17 -6.96 -1.27
CA VAL A 192 -5.41 -8.22 -1.18
C VAL A 192 -6.16 -9.26 -0.35
N ASP A 193 -5.90 -10.54 -0.61
CA ASP A 193 -6.37 -11.66 0.22
C ASP A 193 -5.22 -12.11 1.13
N CYS A 194 -5.39 -11.94 2.43
CA CYS A 194 -4.40 -12.29 3.44
C CYS A 194 -4.81 -13.56 4.19
N LEU A 195 -3.86 -14.48 4.36
CA LEU A 195 -4.09 -15.73 5.08
C LEU A 195 -3.67 -15.57 6.55
N CYS A 196 -4.59 -15.10 7.39
CA CYS A 196 -4.33 -14.84 8.80
C CYS A 196 -4.54 -16.11 9.65
N PRO A 197 -3.60 -16.50 10.51
CA PRO A 197 -3.84 -17.57 11.47
C PRO A 197 -4.92 -17.16 12.49
N THR A 198 -5.72 -18.12 12.92
CA THR A 198 -6.79 -17.88 13.92
C THR A 198 -6.31 -18.20 15.33
N PHE A 199 -6.80 -17.44 16.31
CA PHE A 199 -6.58 -17.69 17.73
C PHE A 199 -7.91 -17.69 18.49
N ALA A 200 -8.02 -18.57 19.49
CA ALA A 200 -9.18 -18.66 20.37
C ALA A 200 -8.84 -18.04 21.73
N GLY A 201 -9.31 -16.81 21.96
CA GLY A 201 -8.92 -16.01 23.11
C GLY A 201 -9.83 -14.81 23.33
N PRO A 202 -9.70 -14.09 24.45
CA PRO A 202 -10.28 -12.76 24.54
C PRO A 202 -9.65 -11.85 23.48
N TYR A 203 -10.42 -10.93 22.92
CA TYR A 203 -9.93 -10.00 21.91
C TYR A 203 -10.68 -8.66 21.98
N GLN A 204 -10.08 -7.66 21.36
CA GLN A 204 -10.71 -6.38 21.10
C GLN A 204 -10.78 -6.13 19.60
N ILE A 205 -11.95 -5.73 19.14
CA ILE A 205 -12.12 -5.20 17.78
C ILE A 205 -11.61 -3.76 17.80
N GLY A 206 -10.85 -3.39 16.78
CA GLY A 206 -10.29 -2.06 16.56
C GLY A 206 -11.30 -0.94 16.24
N LEU A 207 -12.59 -1.20 16.43
CA LEU A 207 -13.68 -0.28 16.09
C LEU A 207 -14.65 -0.17 17.27
N ASN A 208 -15.28 1.00 17.42
CA ASN A 208 -16.22 1.24 18.53
C ASN A 208 -17.59 0.63 18.23
N ASN A 209 -18.29 0.19 19.28
CA ASN A 209 -19.69 -0.26 19.25
C ASN A 209 -19.98 -1.39 18.25
N GLN A 210 -19.01 -2.27 18.00
CA GLN A 210 -19.19 -3.41 17.11
C GLN A 210 -19.92 -4.57 17.79
N THR A 211 -20.40 -5.51 16.97
CA THR A 211 -20.94 -6.80 17.46
C THR A 211 -19.86 -7.86 17.31
N CYS A 212 -19.61 -8.62 18.39
CA CYS A 212 -18.58 -9.66 18.40
C CYS A 212 -18.96 -10.87 17.52
N ASP A 213 -20.24 -11.25 17.53
CA ASP A 213 -20.80 -12.29 16.68
C ASP A 213 -21.21 -11.70 15.32
N ILE A 214 -20.44 -12.02 14.28
CA ILE A 214 -20.68 -11.61 12.89
C ILE A 214 -21.09 -12.78 12.00
N GLY A 215 -21.53 -13.89 12.60
CA GLY A 215 -21.94 -15.09 11.90
C GLY A 215 -20.93 -16.24 11.97
N PRO A 216 -21.34 -17.46 11.60
CA PRO A 216 -20.59 -18.69 11.91
C PRO A 216 -19.35 -18.93 11.04
N GLU A 217 -19.23 -18.22 9.91
CA GLU A 217 -18.13 -18.38 8.94
C GLU A 217 -17.17 -17.18 8.93
N LEU A 218 -17.51 -16.12 9.67
CA LEU A 218 -16.76 -14.87 9.70
C LEU A 218 -16.11 -14.69 11.08
N VAL A 219 -14.92 -14.12 11.07
CA VAL A 219 -14.19 -13.70 12.27
C VAL A 219 -13.68 -12.28 12.09
N TRP A 220 -13.52 -11.56 13.19
CA TRP A 220 -12.81 -10.30 13.15
C TRP A 220 -11.30 -10.53 13.00
N SER A 221 -10.63 -9.73 12.19
CA SER A 221 -9.22 -9.43 12.38
C SER A 221 -9.09 -8.58 13.64
N ALA A 222 -8.38 -9.09 14.64
CA ALA A 222 -8.38 -8.50 15.96
C ALA A 222 -7.09 -8.73 16.72
N ALA A 223 -6.92 -7.97 17.79
CA ALA A 223 -5.78 -8.03 18.69
C ALA A 223 -6.28 -8.15 20.13
N PHE A 224 -5.41 -8.56 21.05
CA PHE A 224 -5.72 -8.57 22.47
C PHE A 224 -4.75 -7.72 23.29
N ASN A 225 -5.30 -6.81 24.10
CA ASN A 225 -4.55 -6.08 25.10
C ASN A 225 -5.08 -6.42 26.51
N PRO A 226 -4.29 -7.13 27.33
CA PRO A 226 -4.68 -7.52 28.69
C PRO A 226 -4.69 -6.36 29.69
N ASN A 227 -3.98 -5.27 29.38
CA ASN A 227 -3.82 -4.11 30.24
C ASN A 227 -4.90 -3.03 29.98
N ALA A 228 -5.67 -3.15 28.90
CA ALA A 228 -6.54 -2.09 28.43
C ALA A 228 -7.99 -2.24 28.93
N GLY A 229 -8.35 -1.33 29.83
CA GLY A 229 -9.66 -0.67 29.80
C GLY A 229 -9.74 0.46 28.77
N GLY A 230 -9.08 0.36 27.60
CA GLY A 230 -9.39 1.29 26.49
C GLY A 230 -8.29 1.80 25.53
N LYS A 231 -7.01 1.40 25.58
CA LYS A 231 -6.02 1.87 24.57
C LYS A 231 -5.07 0.75 24.14
N THR A 232 -5.39 0.16 23.00
CA THR A 232 -4.67 -0.95 22.33
C THR A 232 -3.68 -0.48 21.27
N PHE A 233 -3.68 0.80 20.89
CA PHE A 233 -2.96 1.29 19.71
C PHE A 233 -2.10 2.51 20.04
N PRO A 234 -1.04 2.79 19.23
CA PRO A 234 -0.30 4.03 19.37
C PRO A 234 -1.26 5.20 19.22
N THR A 235 -1.01 6.29 19.95
CA THR A 235 -1.80 7.50 19.73
C THR A 235 -1.31 8.09 18.40
N PRO A 236 -2.20 8.48 17.47
CA PRO A 236 -1.77 9.14 16.26
C PRO A 236 -0.88 10.34 16.63
N PRO A 237 0.15 10.66 15.84
CA PRO A 237 0.79 11.97 15.92
C PRO A 237 -0.26 13.08 15.76
N GLY A 238 0.08 14.32 16.15
CA GLY A 238 -0.88 15.44 16.18
C GLY A 238 -1.74 15.58 14.91
N CYS A 239 -1.18 15.18 13.76
CA CYS A 239 -1.89 14.90 12.51
C CYS A 239 -1.24 13.68 11.82
N ILE A 240 -1.96 12.99 10.94
CA ILE A 240 -1.47 11.83 10.18
C ILE A 240 -0.76 12.32 8.91
N PRO A 241 0.56 12.10 8.73
CA PRO A 241 1.22 12.44 7.48
C PRO A 241 0.62 11.67 6.30
N ASP A 242 0.56 12.32 5.14
CA ASP A 242 0.16 11.75 3.85
C ASP A 242 -1.28 11.22 3.80
N ALA A 243 -2.14 11.79 4.65
CA ALA A 243 -3.58 11.52 4.69
C ALA A 243 -4.41 12.81 4.46
N PRO A 244 -5.67 12.71 4.01
CA PRO A 244 -6.51 13.89 3.82
C PRO A 244 -6.85 14.63 5.13
N VAL A 245 -7.10 15.93 5.05
CA VAL A 245 -7.24 16.81 6.24
C VAL A 245 -8.52 16.58 7.04
N ASP A 246 -9.64 16.42 6.33
CA ASP A 246 -10.92 15.99 6.90
C ASP A 246 -10.81 14.62 7.58
N ALA A 247 -9.76 13.91 7.19
CA ALA A 247 -9.33 12.64 7.66
C ALA A 247 -8.32 12.70 8.84
N GLY A 248 -8.16 13.84 9.51
CA GLY A 248 -7.17 13.98 10.58
C GLY A 248 -5.72 13.90 10.09
N GLY A 249 -5.53 13.92 8.76
CA GLY A 249 -4.26 14.09 8.12
C GLY A 249 -3.68 15.48 8.37
N CYS A 250 -2.38 15.63 8.16
CA CYS A 250 -1.75 16.93 8.26
C CYS A 250 -2.32 17.87 7.18
N PRO A 251 -2.47 19.17 7.50
CA PRO A 251 -3.04 20.11 6.55
C PRO A 251 -2.27 20.06 5.22
N LEU A 252 -3.01 19.98 4.12
CA LEU A 252 -2.49 20.42 2.83
C LEU A 252 -1.96 21.85 3.00
N LEU A 253 -0.90 22.18 2.26
CA LEU A 253 -0.23 23.48 2.34
C LEU A 253 -1.19 24.66 2.54
N PRO A 254 -0.94 25.53 3.53
CA PRO A 254 -1.68 26.78 3.67
C PRO A 254 -1.53 27.66 2.41
N GLU A 255 -2.52 28.53 2.14
CA GLU A 255 -2.47 29.50 1.02
C GLU A 255 -1.18 30.35 1.01
N ASP A 256 -0.58 30.57 2.19
CA ASP A 256 0.74 31.16 2.36
C ASP A 256 1.81 30.06 2.54
N ILE A 257 2.57 29.77 1.48
CA ILE A 257 3.66 28.78 1.49
C ILE A 257 4.73 29.22 2.53
N PRO A 258 5.03 28.41 3.57
CA PRO A 258 6.05 28.74 4.54
C PRO A 258 7.44 28.69 3.91
N LEU A 259 8.38 29.46 4.47
CA LEU A 259 9.79 29.30 4.09
C LEU A 259 10.29 27.92 4.55
N PRO A 260 11.13 27.24 3.75
CA PRO A 260 11.73 25.98 4.16
C PRO A 260 12.54 26.15 5.45
N PRO A 261 12.46 25.20 6.39
CA PRO A 261 13.31 25.21 7.59
C PRO A 261 14.81 25.23 7.23
N ASN A 262 15.64 25.84 8.08
CA ASN A 262 17.06 26.09 7.77
C ASN A 262 17.92 24.81 7.63
N ASN A 263 17.42 23.68 8.13
CA ASN A 263 18.06 22.38 8.10
C ASN A 263 17.53 21.48 6.97
N ILE A 264 16.66 22.00 6.12
CA ILE A 264 16.18 21.34 4.90
C ILE A 264 17.01 21.81 3.70
N ASP A 265 17.48 20.86 2.88
CA ASP A 265 18.11 21.13 1.60
C ASP A 265 17.10 21.02 0.45
N CYS A 266 16.59 22.17 -0.01
CA CYS A 266 15.63 22.19 -1.12
C CYS A 266 16.23 21.77 -2.47
N GLU A 267 17.55 21.79 -2.65
CA GLU A 267 18.18 21.25 -3.85
C GLU A 267 18.07 19.72 -3.85
N GLU A 268 18.31 19.10 -2.69
CA GLU A 268 18.14 17.66 -2.47
C GLU A 268 16.68 17.23 -2.60
N VAL A 269 15.73 17.97 -2.00
CA VAL A 269 14.28 17.72 -2.16
C VAL A 269 13.89 17.67 -3.65
N CYS A 270 14.27 18.67 -4.43
CA CYS A 270 13.92 18.69 -5.86
C CYS A 270 14.64 17.59 -6.65
N GLN A 271 15.86 17.22 -6.26
CA GLN A 271 16.58 16.09 -6.85
C GLN A 271 15.90 14.75 -6.56
N GLU A 272 15.34 14.54 -5.36
CA GLU A 272 14.57 13.33 -5.03
C GLU A 272 13.33 13.21 -5.92
N TYR A 273 12.60 14.31 -6.18
CA TYR A 273 11.50 14.32 -7.16
C TYR A 273 11.99 14.03 -8.59
N GLU A 274 13.04 14.70 -9.06
CA GLU A 274 13.51 14.59 -10.44
C GLU A 274 14.10 13.19 -10.74
N SER A 275 14.81 12.60 -9.78
CA SER A 275 15.52 11.33 -9.95
C SER A 275 14.61 10.11 -9.89
N CYS A 276 13.47 10.22 -9.19
CA CYS A 276 12.51 9.13 -9.06
C CYS A 276 11.52 9.11 -10.23
N GLN A 277 11.88 8.39 -11.31
CA GLN A 277 11.05 8.31 -12.52
C GLN A 277 10.66 6.89 -12.89
N ASN A 278 9.44 6.73 -13.40
CA ASN A 278 9.04 5.47 -14.04
C ASN A 278 9.63 5.32 -15.45
N SER A 279 9.39 4.17 -16.08
CA SER A 279 9.87 3.87 -17.45
C SER A 279 9.40 4.85 -18.53
N LYS A 280 8.37 5.66 -18.26
CA LYS A 280 7.87 6.69 -19.18
C LYS A 280 8.51 8.05 -18.94
N GLY A 281 9.33 8.22 -17.90
CA GLY A 281 9.96 9.48 -17.50
C GLY A 281 8.99 10.41 -16.74
N VAL A 282 7.99 9.84 -16.06
CA VAL A 282 7.11 10.56 -15.14
C VAL A 282 7.73 10.51 -13.75
N GLU A 283 7.84 11.66 -13.10
CA GLU A 283 8.38 11.81 -11.76
C GLU A 283 7.33 11.37 -10.73
N LEU A 284 7.60 10.25 -10.06
CA LEU A 284 6.62 9.55 -9.23
C LEU A 284 6.23 10.34 -7.97
N GLY A 285 7.17 11.10 -7.41
CA GLY A 285 6.87 11.94 -6.24
C GLY A 285 5.74 12.93 -6.51
N PHE A 286 5.75 13.62 -7.65
CA PHE A 286 4.71 14.60 -7.99
C PHE A 286 3.34 13.95 -8.23
N THR A 287 3.31 12.80 -8.91
CA THR A 287 2.04 12.10 -9.14
C THR A 287 1.48 11.55 -7.84
N CYS A 288 2.36 11.04 -6.98
CA CYS A 288 2.01 10.56 -5.66
C CYS A 288 1.47 11.69 -4.79
N ASP A 289 2.19 12.81 -4.65
CA ASP A 289 1.73 13.99 -3.91
C ASP A 289 0.33 14.45 -4.36
N ALA A 290 0.12 14.54 -5.69
CA ALA A 290 -1.12 15.05 -6.26
C ALA A 290 -2.35 14.17 -5.96
N THR A 291 -2.12 12.92 -5.54
CA THR A 291 -3.15 11.89 -5.41
C THR A 291 -3.28 11.42 -3.97
N LEU A 292 -2.17 11.12 -3.30
CA LEU A 292 -2.12 10.47 -2.00
C LEU A 292 -2.85 11.28 -0.92
N CYS A 293 -2.57 12.57 -0.80
CA CYS A 293 -3.13 13.40 0.26
C CYS A 293 -4.58 13.85 0.05
N THR A 294 -5.18 13.51 -1.09
CA THR A 294 -6.61 13.76 -1.34
C THR A 294 -7.40 12.48 -1.54
N SER A 295 -6.74 11.34 -1.72
CA SER A 295 -7.39 10.05 -1.92
C SER A 295 -7.95 9.48 -0.63
N THR A 296 -9.04 8.72 -0.77
CA THR A 296 -9.67 8.01 0.34
C THR A 296 -9.11 6.60 0.52
N CYS A 297 -9.43 5.93 1.63
CA CYS A 297 -9.07 4.53 1.88
C CYS A 297 -9.54 3.58 0.77
N ASN A 298 -10.65 3.91 0.09
CA ASN A 298 -11.18 3.10 -1.01
C ASN A 298 -10.61 3.46 -2.39
N ASP A 299 -9.76 4.49 -2.48
CA ASP A 299 -9.16 4.95 -3.75
C ASP A 299 -7.72 4.45 -3.94
N ARG A 300 -7.28 3.45 -3.18
CA ARG A 300 -5.88 2.98 -3.17
C ARG A 300 -5.40 2.44 -4.51
N GLY A 301 -6.32 2.02 -5.37
CA GLY A 301 -5.99 1.75 -6.76
C GLY A 301 -5.44 2.95 -7.53
N LEU A 302 -6.05 4.13 -7.32
CA LEU A 302 -5.60 5.39 -7.89
C LEU A 302 -4.28 5.85 -7.27
N VAL A 303 -4.13 5.69 -5.95
CA VAL A 303 -2.85 5.92 -5.24
C VAL A 303 -1.77 4.97 -5.76
N GLY A 304 -2.09 3.70 -5.98
CA GLY A 304 -1.19 2.71 -6.55
C GLY A 304 -0.74 3.08 -7.96
N GLU A 305 -1.65 3.56 -8.82
CA GLU A 305 -1.29 4.10 -10.13
C GLU A 305 -0.33 5.30 -10.02
N ALA A 306 -0.57 6.18 -9.05
CA ALA A 306 0.19 7.41 -8.86
C ALA A 306 1.56 7.22 -8.20
N CYS A 307 1.68 6.27 -7.28
CA CYS A 307 2.83 6.08 -6.39
C CYS A 307 3.65 4.81 -6.69
N SER A 308 3.20 3.91 -7.57
CA SER A 308 3.92 2.66 -7.85
C SER A 308 5.34 2.91 -8.39
N GLY A 309 6.34 2.31 -7.73
CA GLY A 309 7.75 2.47 -8.02
C GLY A 309 8.48 3.40 -7.05
N LEU A 310 7.75 4.16 -6.21
CA LEU A 310 8.32 5.06 -5.21
C LEU A 310 9.10 4.29 -4.14
N GLU A 311 8.76 3.02 -3.89
CA GLU A 311 9.47 2.12 -2.97
C GLU A 311 10.95 1.90 -3.31
N SER A 312 11.33 2.15 -4.58
CA SER A 312 12.71 2.03 -5.06
C SER A 312 13.46 3.37 -5.06
N CYS A 313 12.84 4.44 -4.56
CA CYS A 313 13.38 5.80 -4.61
C CYS A 313 13.86 6.29 -3.24
N ASP A 314 14.87 7.16 -3.26
CA ASP A 314 15.24 7.93 -2.09
C ASP A 314 14.33 9.16 -2.01
N VAL A 315 13.62 9.29 -0.88
CA VAL A 315 12.65 10.35 -0.59
C VAL A 315 12.87 10.91 0.82
N SER A 316 14.08 10.74 1.35
CA SER A 316 14.41 11.02 2.74
C SER A 316 14.29 12.51 3.09
N GLU A 317 14.76 13.41 2.22
CA GLU A 317 14.73 14.86 2.46
C GLU A 317 13.33 15.44 2.22
N ILE A 318 12.56 14.90 1.27
CA ILE A 318 11.12 15.18 1.09
C ILE A 318 10.38 14.93 2.42
N ILE A 319 10.51 13.72 2.97
CA ILE A 319 9.78 13.32 4.18
C ILE A 319 10.19 14.18 5.38
N LYS A 320 11.49 14.43 5.54
CA LYS A 320 12.02 15.26 6.61
C LYS A 320 11.41 16.66 6.59
N LEU A 321 11.26 17.26 5.41
CA LEU A 321 10.60 18.55 5.24
C LEU A 321 9.12 18.50 5.66
N GLU A 322 8.39 17.49 5.23
CA GLU A 322 6.96 17.32 5.54
C GLU A 322 6.72 17.10 7.04
N GLU A 323 7.55 16.27 7.69
CA GLU A 323 7.49 16.03 9.13
C GLU A 323 7.82 17.30 9.95
N GLU A 324 8.82 18.08 9.54
CA GLU A 324 9.21 19.29 10.27
C GLU A 324 8.19 20.42 10.13
N VAL A 325 7.59 20.56 8.96
CA VAL A 325 6.55 21.57 8.71
C VAL A 325 5.19 21.10 9.22
N GLY A 326 4.96 19.80 9.33
CA GLY A 326 3.68 19.21 9.71
C GLY A 326 2.62 19.40 8.64
N CYS A 327 3.00 19.24 7.37
CA CYS A 327 2.11 19.21 6.21
C CYS A 327 2.31 17.92 5.43
N SER A 328 1.41 17.64 4.48
CA SER A 328 1.50 16.45 3.64
C SER A 328 1.35 16.80 2.18
N CYS A 329 2.06 16.07 1.31
CA CYS A 329 2.15 16.32 -0.12
C CYS A 329 2.46 17.79 -0.44
N CYS A 330 3.43 18.33 0.30
CA CYS A 330 3.73 19.76 0.34
C CYS A 330 5.19 20.11 0.00
N ALA A 331 6.09 19.13 0.05
CA ALA A 331 7.51 19.37 -0.10
C ALA A 331 7.86 20.06 -1.43
N SER A 332 7.26 19.59 -2.53
CA SER A 332 7.50 20.14 -3.86
C SER A 332 7.13 21.62 -3.97
N GLN A 333 6.06 22.10 -3.32
CA GLN A 333 5.68 23.51 -3.36
C GLN A 333 6.50 24.37 -2.40
N ILE A 334 6.88 23.86 -1.22
CA ILE A 334 7.71 24.60 -0.26
C ILE A 334 9.09 24.90 -0.85
N CYS A 335 9.68 23.91 -1.53
CA CYS A 335 10.99 24.06 -2.17
C CYS A 335 10.93 24.64 -3.60
N GLY A 336 9.73 24.81 -4.17
CA GLY A 336 9.57 25.36 -5.52
C GLY A 336 10.09 24.43 -6.63
N CYS A 337 9.93 23.13 -6.44
CA CYS A 337 10.29 22.11 -7.43
C CYS A 337 9.29 22.13 -8.59
N GLU A 338 9.80 22.03 -9.82
CA GLU A 338 8.98 22.10 -11.03
C GLU A 338 8.93 20.74 -11.73
N PRO A 339 7.72 20.17 -11.95
CA PRO A 339 7.58 18.90 -12.65
C PRO A 339 7.91 19.04 -14.14
N ASN A 340 8.41 17.96 -14.74
CA ASN A 340 8.63 17.91 -16.17
C ASN A 340 7.30 17.82 -16.95
N GLY A 341 7.33 18.06 -18.27
CA GLY A 341 6.12 18.12 -19.08
C GLY A 341 5.29 16.83 -19.14
N LYS A 342 5.90 15.65 -18.95
CA LYS A 342 5.16 14.38 -18.88
C LYS A 342 4.52 14.19 -17.52
N THR A 343 5.21 14.58 -16.46
CA THR A 343 4.69 14.59 -15.10
C THR A 343 3.48 15.52 -15.00
N GLU A 344 3.55 16.72 -15.59
CA GLU A 344 2.42 17.65 -15.69
C GLU A 344 1.20 17.03 -16.38
N GLU A 345 1.41 16.26 -17.45
CA GLU A 345 0.32 15.55 -18.14
C GLU A 345 -0.27 14.45 -17.27
N ALA A 346 0.56 13.65 -16.59
CA ALA A 346 0.13 12.58 -15.69
C ALA A 346 -0.65 13.11 -14.48
N VAL A 347 -0.17 14.18 -13.85
CA VAL A 347 -0.85 14.86 -12.74
C VAL A 347 -2.22 15.39 -13.19
N PHE A 348 -2.31 15.96 -14.39
CA PHE A 348 -3.59 16.41 -14.95
C PHE A 348 -4.58 15.25 -15.12
N GLU A 349 -4.13 14.10 -15.65
CA GLU A 349 -4.97 12.90 -15.83
C GLU A 349 -5.42 12.31 -14.49
N LEU A 350 -4.54 12.25 -13.49
CA LEU A 350 -4.87 11.76 -12.14
C LEU A 350 -5.90 12.67 -11.47
N ASN A 351 -5.77 13.99 -11.60
CA ASN A 351 -6.76 14.94 -11.09
C ASN A 351 -8.14 14.73 -11.72
N GLU A 352 -8.23 14.44 -13.02
CA GLU A 352 -9.51 14.11 -13.67
C GLU A 352 -10.09 12.81 -13.12
N LYS A 353 -9.27 11.76 -12.94
CA LYS A 353 -9.71 10.49 -12.35
C LYS A 353 -10.22 10.67 -10.92
N GLN A 354 -9.55 11.50 -10.12
CA GLN A 354 -10.01 11.85 -8.78
C GLN A 354 -11.42 12.47 -8.83
N ARG A 355 -11.63 13.46 -9.72
CA ARG A 355 -12.94 14.10 -9.91
C ARG A 355 -14.01 13.11 -10.37
N GLU A 356 -13.67 12.17 -11.26
CA GLU A 356 -14.58 11.11 -11.72
C GLU A 356 -15.03 10.18 -10.58
N ARG A 357 -14.18 9.99 -9.57
CA ARG A 357 -14.48 9.23 -8.33
C ARG A 357 -15.14 10.08 -7.24
N GLY A 358 -15.35 11.38 -7.48
CA GLY A 358 -15.93 12.31 -6.51
C GLY A 358 -14.95 12.84 -5.46
N ILE A 359 -13.66 12.59 -5.64
CA ILE A 359 -12.57 13.13 -4.83
C ILE A 359 -12.29 14.57 -5.27
N THR A 360 -11.99 15.45 -4.31
CA THR A 360 -11.55 16.83 -4.61
C THR A 360 -10.03 16.85 -4.65
N PRO A 361 -9.38 17.00 -5.82
CA PRO A 361 -7.91 16.98 -5.92
C PRO A 361 -7.29 18.20 -5.22
N GLN A 362 -6.01 18.09 -4.87
CA GLN A 362 -5.25 19.20 -4.24
C GLN A 362 -5.30 20.48 -5.08
N CYS A 363 -5.29 20.35 -6.41
CA CYS A 363 -5.48 21.47 -7.34
C CYS A 363 -6.77 22.26 -7.09
N ASP A 364 -7.87 21.59 -6.75
CA ASP A 364 -9.16 22.23 -6.52
C ASP A 364 -9.26 22.80 -5.10
N ILE A 365 -8.43 22.33 -4.17
CA ILE A 365 -8.36 22.78 -2.77
C ILE A 365 -7.50 24.04 -2.62
N ASN A 366 -6.27 24.02 -3.15
CA ASN A 366 -5.29 25.10 -2.92
C ASN A 366 -4.55 25.56 -4.20
N GLY A 367 -4.92 25.06 -5.38
CA GLY A 367 -4.35 25.50 -6.66
C GLY A 367 -2.95 24.93 -6.98
N THR A 368 -2.48 23.95 -6.20
CA THR A 368 -1.18 23.30 -6.41
C THR A 368 -1.33 21.93 -7.10
N LEU A 369 -0.27 21.43 -7.74
CA LEU A 369 -0.29 20.13 -8.43
C LEU A 369 -1.45 19.96 -9.43
N CYS A 370 -1.72 21.01 -10.21
CA CYS A 370 -2.83 20.99 -11.18
C CYS A 370 -2.56 20.18 -12.45
N GLY A 371 -1.28 20.00 -12.78
CA GLY A 371 -0.91 19.43 -14.06
C GLY A 371 -1.18 20.39 -15.23
N LYS A 372 -0.76 19.98 -16.43
CA LYS A 372 -1.07 20.68 -17.69
C LYS A 372 -1.53 19.69 -18.74
N LYS A 373 -2.65 20.01 -19.38
CA LYS A 373 -3.14 19.24 -20.52
C LYS A 373 -2.13 19.29 -21.67
N SER A 374 -1.76 18.11 -22.18
CA SER A 374 -0.83 17.98 -23.31
C SER A 374 -1.31 18.79 -24.53
N PRO A 375 -0.45 19.63 -25.12
CA PRO A 375 -0.77 20.28 -26.38
C PRO A 375 -0.57 19.29 -27.53
N SER A 376 -1.48 18.34 -27.74
CA SER A 376 -1.49 17.56 -28.98
C SER A 376 -2.89 17.33 -29.58
N GLY A 377 -3.12 18.03 -30.70
CA GLY A 377 -3.38 17.33 -31.97
C GLY A 377 -4.80 16.85 -32.28
N GLY A 378 -5.79 17.75 -32.32
CA GLY A 378 -7.10 17.43 -32.88
C GLY A 378 -7.92 18.66 -33.22
N SER A 379 -7.69 19.22 -34.41
CA SER A 379 -8.52 20.28 -34.99
C SER A 379 -9.97 19.79 -35.14
N CYS A 380 -10.82 20.10 -34.18
CA CYS A 380 -12.23 20.34 -34.43
C CYS A 380 -12.44 21.86 -34.35
N SER A 381 -12.10 22.54 -35.44
CA SER A 381 -12.62 23.88 -35.67
C SER A 381 -14.15 23.77 -35.73
N LEU A 382 -14.81 24.23 -34.67
CA LEU A 382 -16.21 24.62 -34.72
C LEU A 382 -16.31 25.74 -35.77
N ALA A 383 -16.76 25.37 -36.97
CA ALA A 383 -17.13 26.35 -37.97
C ALA A 383 -18.34 27.14 -37.44
N PRO A 384 -18.30 28.48 -37.42
CA PRO A 384 -19.46 29.27 -37.05
C PRO A 384 -20.55 29.09 -38.13
N VAL A 385 -21.74 28.74 -37.66
CA VAL A 385 -22.95 28.65 -38.46
C VAL A 385 -23.29 30.05 -38.99
N GLY A 386 -23.22 30.23 -40.32
CA GLY A 386 -23.89 31.34 -40.99
C GLY A 386 -23.11 32.04 -42.11
N ALA A 387 -23.13 31.49 -43.33
CA ALA A 387 -23.04 32.26 -44.57
C ALA A 387 -23.61 31.44 -45.76
N PRO A 388 -24.23 32.08 -46.77
CA PRO A 388 -25.27 31.46 -47.59
C PRO A 388 -24.75 30.62 -48.76
N THR A 389 -25.60 29.68 -49.15
CA THR A 389 -25.52 28.79 -50.31
C THR A 389 -25.19 29.51 -51.61
N SER A 390 -24.14 29.05 -52.31
CA SER A 390 -23.98 29.27 -53.75
C SER A 390 -23.74 27.94 -54.48
N VAL A 391 -24.36 27.87 -55.66
CA VAL A 391 -24.68 26.72 -56.50
C VAL A 391 -23.44 26.10 -57.15
N PRO A 392 -23.40 24.77 -57.43
CA PRO A 392 -22.24 24.11 -58.01
C PRO A 392 -22.17 24.30 -59.53
N LEU A 393 -20.98 24.59 -60.06
CA LEU A 393 -20.68 24.43 -61.48
C LEU A 393 -19.68 23.28 -61.66
N TYR A 394 -20.21 22.14 -62.11
CA TYR A 394 -19.44 21.12 -62.83
C TYR A 394 -19.05 21.65 -64.22
N PHE A 395 -18.09 20.96 -64.87
CA PHE A 395 -17.49 21.19 -66.21
C PHE A 395 -16.19 22.03 -66.15
N LEU A 396 -14.98 21.59 -66.55
CA LEU A 396 -14.51 20.54 -67.46
C LEU A 396 -13.04 20.14 -67.16
N ILE A 397 -12.77 18.83 -67.19
CA ILE A 397 -11.51 18.23 -67.71
C ILE A 397 -11.79 18.10 -69.24
N PRO A 398 -10.84 18.27 -70.21
CA PRO A 398 -9.68 17.39 -70.24
C PRO A 398 -8.42 17.79 -71.07
N LEU A 399 -7.40 16.90 -70.98
CA LEU A 399 -6.31 16.65 -71.96
C LEU A 399 -5.24 17.76 -72.13
N PHE A 400 -3.95 17.54 -72.37
CA PHE A 400 -3.23 16.45 -73.03
C PHE A 400 -1.70 16.68 -72.88
N ILE A 401 -0.92 15.60 -73.00
CA ILE A 401 0.40 15.51 -73.65
C ILE A 401 1.68 15.81 -72.81
N SER A 402 2.32 14.70 -72.44
CA SER A 402 3.76 14.44 -72.31
C SER A 402 4.67 15.25 -73.24
N ILE A 403 5.90 15.60 -72.79
CA ILE A 403 7.16 15.37 -73.55
C ILE A 403 8.41 15.83 -72.74
N LYS A 404 9.32 14.85 -72.59
CA LYS A 404 10.80 14.88 -72.62
C LYS A 404 11.63 15.71 -71.63
N ARG A 405 12.21 14.93 -70.68
CA ARG A 405 13.64 14.71 -70.41
C ARG A 405 14.65 15.17 -71.50
N ILE A 406 15.88 15.47 -71.03
CA ILE A 406 17.17 15.74 -71.73
C ILE A 406 17.41 17.25 -71.97
N TRP A 407 18.29 17.94 -71.22
CA TRP A 407 19.73 17.95 -71.47
C TRP A 407 20.59 18.24 -70.22
N ARG A 408 21.83 17.74 -70.33
CA ARG A 408 22.92 17.56 -69.39
C ARG A 408 23.95 18.69 -69.58
N ILE A 409 24.85 18.90 -68.59
CA ILE A 409 26.28 19.32 -68.74
C ILE A 409 26.50 20.83 -69.06
N LYS A 410 27.43 21.63 -68.51
CA LYS A 410 28.63 21.48 -67.64
C LYS A 410 29.02 22.87 -67.07
N LYS A 411 29.72 22.86 -65.92
CA LYS A 411 30.83 23.72 -65.45
C LYS A 411 31.06 25.09 -66.11
N SER A 412 30.95 26.15 -65.32
CA SER A 412 32.08 26.88 -64.72
C SER A 412 31.64 27.58 -63.45
#